data_AF-W4GTG6-F1
#
_entry.id   AF-W4GTG6-F1
#
_cell.length_a   1.000
_cell.length_b   1.000
_cell.length_c   1.000
_cell.angle_alpha   90.00
_cell.angle_beta   90.00
_cell.angle_gamma   90.00
#
_symmetry.space_group_name_H-M   'P 1'
#
loop_
_entity.id
_entity.type
_entity.pdbx_description
1 polymer ?
#
loop_
_entity_poly.entity_id
_entity_poly.type
_entity_poly.pdbx_seq_one_letter_code
_entity_poly.pdbx_strand_id
1 'polypeptide(L)'
;MKSNKPGNIGPKPTYTPAPIKQLVGATPVEQRSTYRDMAAATGLTLGTLSRHLKKGTLQRRSSRIKPLLTEANKTERLAFCPKALNSTTVRHLSSFDRTSLSQASGAVAAAHGVTPKDVQW
;
A
#
# COMPACT_ATOMS: atom_id res chain seq x y z
N MET A 1 -12.63 45.40 -21.21
CA MET A 1 -13.81 44.85 -21.92
C MET A 1 -13.99 43.39 -21.50
N LYS A 2 -15.23 42.91 -21.38
CA LYS A 2 -15.55 41.54 -20.98
C LYS A 2 -15.77 40.65 -22.22
N SER A 3 -15.25 39.43 -22.19
CA SER A 3 -15.36 38.47 -23.30
C SER A 3 -16.82 38.02 -23.48
N ASN A 4 -17.35 38.09 -24.71
CA ASN A 4 -18.69 37.60 -25.08
C ASN A 4 -18.77 36.07 -25.24
N LYS A 5 -17.68 35.34 -24.97
CA LYS A 5 -17.68 33.87 -25.06
C LYS A 5 -18.61 33.29 -23.98
N PRO A 6 -19.51 32.35 -24.31
CA PRO A 6 -20.26 31.62 -23.30
C PRO A 6 -19.31 30.95 -22.27
N GLY A 7 -19.78 30.75 -21.04
CA GLY A 7 -19.03 29.99 -20.05
C GLY A 7 -18.77 28.55 -20.50
N ASN A 8 -17.83 27.86 -19.86
CA ASN A 8 -17.59 26.42 -20.07
C ASN A 8 -17.06 26.02 -21.47
N ILE A 9 -16.38 26.92 -22.18
CA ILE A 9 -15.70 26.63 -23.47
C ILE A 9 -14.26 26.09 -23.29
N GLY A 10 -13.74 26.10 -22.06
CA GLY A 10 -12.38 25.63 -21.77
C GLY A 10 -12.20 24.12 -21.96
N PRO A 11 -10.94 23.64 -22.09
CA PRO A 11 -10.63 22.22 -22.18
C PRO A 11 -11.21 21.45 -20.98
N LYS A 12 -11.82 20.30 -21.26
CA LYS A 12 -12.33 19.44 -20.20
C LYS A 12 -11.18 18.72 -19.50
N PRO A 13 -11.22 18.56 -18.17
CA PRO A 13 -10.16 17.89 -17.44
C PRO A 13 -10.11 16.41 -17.85
N THR A 14 -8.95 15.97 -18.35
CA THR A 14 -8.73 14.59 -18.81
C THR A 14 -8.87 13.57 -17.68
N TYR A 15 -8.38 13.91 -16.49
CA TYR A 15 -8.41 13.02 -15.33
C TYR A 15 -9.45 13.51 -14.31
N THR A 16 -10.55 12.78 -14.21
CA THR A 16 -11.58 13.00 -13.19
C THR A 16 -11.15 12.44 -11.83
N PRO A 17 -11.70 12.92 -10.70
CA PRO A 17 -11.21 12.55 -9.38
C PRO A 17 -11.42 11.07 -9.02
N ALA A 18 -12.49 10.45 -9.51
CA ALA A 18 -12.83 9.05 -9.23
C ALA A 18 -11.78 8.04 -9.74
N PRO A 19 -11.40 8.03 -11.04
CA PRO A 19 -10.40 7.08 -11.55
C PRO A 19 -9.02 7.28 -10.91
N ILE A 20 -8.64 8.53 -10.57
CA ILE A 20 -7.37 8.79 -9.90
C ILE A 20 -7.35 8.15 -8.51
N LYS A 21 -8.44 8.27 -7.74
CA LYS A 21 -8.55 7.61 -6.43
C LYS A 21 -8.45 6.10 -6.54
N GLN A 22 -9.05 5.52 -7.58
CA GLN A 22 -8.99 4.08 -7.83
C GLN A 22 -7.57 3.62 -8.17
N LEU A 23 -6.89 4.30 -9.11
CA LEU A 23 -5.52 3.96 -9.52
C LEU A 23 -4.53 4.07 -8.35
N VAL A 24 -4.55 5.20 -7.63
CA VAL A 24 -3.69 5.41 -6.47
C VAL A 24 -4.06 4.44 -5.34
N GLY A 25 -5.35 4.15 -5.16
CA GLY A 25 -5.85 3.19 -4.16
C GLY A 25 -5.53 1.73 -4.48
N ALA A 26 -5.24 1.38 -5.73
CA ALA A 26 -4.82 0.05 -6.14
C ALA A 26 -3.30 -0.17 -6.01
N THR A 27 -2.50 0.91 -6.06
CA THR A 27 -1.03 0.85 -5.94
C THR A 27 -0.61 0.33 -4.56
N PRO A 28 0.38 -0.55 -4.37
CA PRO A 28 0.85 -0.95 -3.03
C PRO A 28 1.29 0.25 -2.16
N VAL A 29 1.13 0.16 -0.84
CA VAL A 29 1.41 1.28 0.09
C VAL A 29 2.87 1.76 -0.02
N GLU A 30 3.81 0.85 -0.23
CA GLU A 30 5.24 1.14 -0.38
C GLU A 30 5.53 2.09 -1.55
N GLN A 31 4.79 1.94 -2.65
CA GLN A 31 4.91 2.74 -3.86
C GLN A 31 4.09 4.03 -3.81
N ARG A 32 3.35 4.28 -2.70
CA ARG A 32 2.61 5.54 -2.47
C ARG A 32 3.42 6.59 -1.70
N SER A 33 4.70 6.34 -1.49
CA SER A 33 5.58 7.16 -0.64
C SER A 33 5.96 8.49 -1.30
N THR A 34 6.43 8.46 -2.54
CA THR A 34 6.82 9.64 -3.30
C THR A 34 5.95 9.86 -4.53
N TYR A 35 5.92 11.10 -5.03
CA TYR A 35 5.23 11.39 -6.30
C TYR A 35 5.83 10.61 -7.47
N ARG A 36 7.14 10.35 -7.45
CA ARG A 36 7.83 9.63 -8.53
C ARG A 36 7.44 8.16 -8.54
N ASP A 37 7.40 7.52 -7.38
CA ASP A 37 7.01 6.12 -7.25
C ASP A 37 5.53 5.93 -7.63
N MET A 38 4.66 6.82 -7.16
CA MET A 38 3.25 6.81 -7.56
C MET A 38 3.07 7.00 -9.07
N ALA A 39 3.82 7.92 -9.67
CA ALA A 39 3.77 8.16 -11.12
C ALA A 39 4.22 6.93 -11.90
N ALA A 40 5.31 6.29 -11.47
CA ALA A 40 5.80 5.06 -12.08
C ALA A 40 4.79 3.90 -11.94
N ALA A 41 4.14 3.77 -10.77
CA ALA A 41 3.19 2.69 -10.50
C ALA A 41 1.82 2.89 -11.19
N THR A 42 1.35 4.13 -11.32
CA THR A 42 0.00 4.43 -11.87
C THR A 42 0.02 4.89 -13.33
N GLY A 43 1.18 5.22 -13.89
CA GLY A 43 1.31 5.86 -15.20
C GLY A 43 0.83 7.31 -15.25
N LEU A 44 0.46 7.91 -14.11
CA LEU A 44 0.03 9.30 -14.04
C LEU A 44 1.22 10.25 -14.02
N THR A 45 1.08 11.41 -14.65
CA THR A 45 2.12 12.45 -14.59
C THR A 45 2.22 13.06 -13.19
N LEU A 46 3.43 13.49 -12.81
CA LEU A 46 3.70 14.19 -11.55
C LEU A 46 2.80 15.41 -11.36
N GLY A 47 2.54 16.16 -12.44
CA GLY A 47 1.69 17.35 -12.42
C GLY A 47 0.24 17.03 -12.12
N THR A 48 -0.29 15.92 -12.64
CA THR A 48 -1.65 15.45 -12.34
C THR A 48 -1.79 15.07 -10.88
N LEU A 49 -0.84 14.30 -10.34
CA LEU A 49 -0.83 13.90 -8.93
C LEU A 49 -0.74 15.13 -8.00
N SER A 50 0.16 16.07 -8.30
CA SER A 50 0.35 17.30 -7.52
C SER A 50 -0.92 18.17 -7.47
N ARG A 51 -1.61 18.36 -8.62
CA ARG A 51 -2.90 19.08 -8.67
C ARG A 51 -3.97 18.41 -7.82
N HIS A 52 -4.10 17.09 -7.91
CA HIS A 52 -5.14 16.36 -7.17
C HIS A 52 -4.89 16.30 -5.67
N LEU A 53 -3.63 16.37 -5.26
CA LEU A 53 -3.25 16.48 -3.86
C LEU A 53 -3.52 17.89 -3.32
N LYS A 54 -3.20 18.95 -4.08
CA LYS A 54 -3.56 20.34 -3.71
C LYS A 54 -5.07 20.55 -3.65
N LYS A 55 -5.82 19.91 -4.56
CA LYS A 55 -7.30 19.93 -4.59
C LYS A 55 -7.93 19.12 -3.45
N GLY A 56 -7.15 18.32 -2.71
CA GLY A 56 -7.64 17.46 -1.64
C GLY A 56 -8.38 16.20 -2.13
N THR A 57 -8.31 15.88 -3.42
CA THR A 57 -8.84 14.63 -3.97
C THR A 57 -8.02 13.44 -3.49
N LEU A 58 -6.70 13.63 -3.40
CA LEU A 58 -5.77 12.71 -2.75
C LEU A 58 -5.32 13.34 -1.43
N GLN A 59 -5.23 12.53 -0.39
CA GLN A 59 -4.82 12.98 0.94
C GLN A 59 -3.48 12.34 1.30
N ARG A 60 -2.58 13.14 1.88
CA ARG A 60 -1.33 12.60 2.43
C ARG A 60 -1.65 11.79 3.68
N ARG A 61 -1.09 10.58 3.73
CA ARG A 61 -1.20 9.69 4.88
C ARG A 61 0.20 9.34 5.32
N SER A 62 0.56 9.75 6.54
CA SER A 62 1.68 9.14 7.24
C SER A 62 1.13 7.96 8.03
N SER A 63 1.67 6.76 7.80
CA SER A 63 1.41 5.62 8.66
C SER A 63 2.64 5.39 9.51
N ARG A 64 2.50 5.46 10.83
CA ARG A 64 3.54 5.06 11.79
C ARG A 64 3.55 3.55 11.93
N ILE A 65 3.79 2.83 10.84
CA ILE A 65 4.03 1.39 10.92
C ILE A 65 5.52 1.25 11.24
N LYS A 66 5.84 0.57 12.34
CA LYS A 66 7.23 0.16 12.59
C LYS A 66 7.64 -0.75 11.43
N PRO A 67 8.60 -0.38 10.58
CA PRO A 67 9.13 -1.32 9.62
C PRO A 67 9.71 -2.50 10.41
N LEU A 68 9.35 -3.70 9.95
CA LEU A 68 9.69 -5.03 10.47
C LEU A 68 8.77 -5.58 11.57
N LEU A 69 7.49 -5.65 11.24
CA LEU A 69 6.63 -6.72 11.75
C LEU A 69 7.00 -8.04 11.05
N THR A 70 8.18 -8.59 11.37
CA THR A 70 8.59 -9.93 10.92
C THR A 70 7.58 -10.97 11.40
N GLU A 71 7.49 -12.13 10.73
CA GLU A 71 6.59 -13.20 11.18
C GLU A 71 6.83 -13.57 12.66
N ALA A 72 8.10 -13.61 13.08
CA ALA A 72 8.47 -13.79 14.49
C ALA A 72 7.84 -12.69 15.38
N ASN A 73 7.98 -11.42 15.03
CA ASN A 73 7.41 -10.30 15.78
C ASN A 73 5.87 -10.33 15.76
N LYS A 74 5.23 -10.84 14.69
CA LYS A 74 3.76 -11.04 14.66
C LYS A 74 3.36 -12.08 15.71
N THR A 75 4.04 -13.23 15.75
CA THR A 75 3.72 -14.31 16.68
C THR A 75 3.91 -13.90 18.14
N GLU A 76 5.01 -13.22 18.47
CA GLU A 76 5.26 -12.73 19.83
C GLU A 76 4.21 -11.72 20.28
N ARG A 77 3.81 -10.79 19.40
CA ARG A 77 2.77 -9.80 19.71
C ARG A 77 1.39 -10.42 19.87
N LEU A 78 1.07 -11.45 19.10
CA LEU A 78 -0.17 -12.22 19.26
C LEU A 78 -0.17 -13.01 20.57
N ALA A 79 0.97 -13.60 20.96
CA ALA A 79 1.13 -14.29 22.23
C ALA A 79 1.04 -13.33 23.44
N PHE A 80 1.51 -12.08 23.30
CA PHE A 80 1.43 -11.06 24.34
C PHE A 80 0.01 -10.57 24.64
N CYS A 81 -0.91 -10.59 23.65
CA CYS A 81 -2.27 -10.07 23.82
C CYS A 81 -3.37 -11.12 23.58
N PRO A 82 -3.47 -12.18 24.42
CA PRO A 82 -4.44 -13.26 24.24
C PRO A 82 -5.89 -12.81 24.45
N LYS A 83 -6.14 -11.74 25.21
CA LYS A 83 -7.50 -11.27 25.56
C LYS A 83 -8.19 -10.44 24.48
N ALA A 84 -7.48 -10.02 23.42
CA ALA A 84 -8.04 -9.16 22.37
C ALA A 84 -8.48 -9.92 21.10
N LEU A 85 -8.25 -11.23 21.04
CA LEU A 85 -8.53 -12.05 19.87
C LEU A 85 -9.94 -12.62 19.94
N ASN A 86 -10.91 -11.91 19.34
CA ASN A 86 -12.14 -12.56 18.89
C ASN A 86 -11.90 -13.21 17.51
N SER A 87 -12.65 -14.26 17.19
CA SER A 87 -12.54 -15.03 15.94
C SER A 87 -12.77 -14.19 14.66
N THR A 88 -13.26 -12.96 14.82
CA THR A 88 -13.52 -12.00 13.73
C THR A 88 -12.25 -11.21 13.36
N THR A 89 -11.43 -10.82 14.33
CA THR A 89 -10.21 -10.02 14.12
C THR A 89 -9.11 -10.79 13.37
N VAL A 90 -9.00 -12.11 13.60
CA VAL A 90 -8.00 -12.97 12.95
C VAL A 90 -8.18 -13.01 11.42
N ARG A 91 -9.43 -12.94 10.92
CA ARG A 91 -9.75 -12.95 9.48
C ARG A 91 -9.33 -11.67 8.73
N HIS A 92 -9.25 -10.54 9.42
CA HIS A 92 -8.82 -9.28 8.79
C HIS A 92 -7.28 -9.17 8.72
N LEU A 93 -6.56 -9.89 9.59
CA LEU A 93 -5.09 -9.96 9.55
C LEU A 93 -4.59 -10.88 8.43
N SER A 94 -5.34 -11.95 8.10
CA SER A 94 -5.01 -12.87 6.99
C SER A 94 -5.36 -12.35 5.59
N SER A 95 -6.09 -11.24 5.49
CA SER A 95 -6.45 -10.60 4.21
C SER A 95 -5.45 -9.51 3.77
N PHE A 96 -4.50 -9.15 4.65
CA PHE A 96 -3.37 -8.29 4.32
C PHE A 96 -2.21 -9.05 3.63
N ASP A 97 -2.16 -10.38 3.76
CA ASP A 97 -1.31 -11.24 2.94
C ASP A 97 -1.98 -11.48 1.59
N ARG A 98 -1.85 -10.49 0.71
CA ARG A 98 -2.14 -10.67 -0.70
C ARG A 98 -0.84 -11.09 -1.39
N THR A 99 -0.76 -12.39 -1.70
CA THR A 99 0.05 -13.05 -2.76
C THR A 99 1.29 -13.84 -2.30
N SER A 100 1.17 -15.18 -2.29
CA SER A 100 1.95 -16.05 -3.21
C SER A 100 1.29 -17.43 -3.39
N LEU A 101 0.79 -17.66 -4.62
CA LEU A 101 0.81 -18.89 -5.45
C LEU A 101 0.97 -20.24 -4.71
N SER A 102 0.01 -21.18 -4.74
CA SER A 102 -0.35 -22.00 -5.91
C SER A 102 0.85 -22.29 -6.83
N GLN A 103 1.83 -23.09 -6.37
CA GLN A 103 2.59 -24.11 -7.15
C GLN A 103 3.78 -24.62 -6.32
N ALA A 104 3.66 -25.83 -5.77
CA ALA A 104 4.75 -26.81 -5.61
C ALA A 104 4.17 -28.07 -4.95
N SER A 105 3.59 -28.93 -5.79
CA SER A 105 3.46 -30.34 -5.47
C SER A 105 4.87 -30.94 -5.41
N GLY A 106 5.24 -31.50 -4.25
CA GLY A 106 6.29 -32.53 -4.11
C GLY A 106 7.75 -32.08 -4.17
N ALA A 107 8.46 -32.33 -3.06
CA ALA A 107 9.90 -32.59 -2.88
C ALA A 107 10.45 -31.72 -1.73
N VAL A 108 11.25 -32.17 -0.76
CA VAL A 108 11.89 -33.44 -0.37
C VAL A 108 12.31 -33.21 1.09
N ALA A 109 12.33 -34.27 1.89
CA ALA A 109 12.80 -34.31 3.27
C ALA A 109 14.30 -33.97 3.44
N ALA A 110 14.72 -33.81 4.71
CA ALA A 110 16.11 -33.70 5.23
C ALA A 110 16.75 -32.31 5.12
N ALA A 111 17.57 -31.81 6.05
CA ALA A 111 17.94 -32.18 7.41
C ALA A 111 18.84 -31.04 7.96
N HIS A 112 19.08 -31.09 9.28
CA HIS A 112 20.19 -30.47 10.02
C HIS A 112 20.10 -28.96 10.33
N GLY A 113 20.16 -28.71 11.64
CA GLY A 113 20.06 -27.40 12.27
C GLY A 113 21.32 -26.56 12.17
N VAL A 114 21.10 -25.26 12.27
CA VAL A 114 22.14 -24.25 12.46
C VAL A 114 21.65 -23.35 13.59
N THR A 115 22.37 -23.37 14.71
CA THR A 115 22.15 -22.49 15.87
C THR A 115 22.70 -21.09 15.58
N PRO A 116 21.98 -20.00 15.86
CA PRO A 116 22.51 -18.65 15.68
C PRO A 116 23.37 -18.25 16.90
N LYS A 117 24.68 -18.31 16.75
CA LYS A 117 25.62 -17.43 17.45
C LYS A 117 26.31 -16.59 16.39
N ASP A 118 26.58 -15.34 16.73
CA ASP A 118 27.29 -14.32 15.94
C ASP A 118 26.43 -13.38 15.10
N VAL A 119 25.70 -12.49 15.80
CA VAL A 119 25.48 -11.11 15.33
C VAL A 119 25.79 -10.18 16.51
N GLN A 120 26.97 -9.55 16.45
CA GLN A 120 27.35 -8.45 17.34
C GLN A 120 26.67 -7.16 16.85
N TRP A 121 26.28 -6.31 17.80
CA TRP A 121 25.50 -5.08 17.64
C TRP A 121 26.01 -4.12 16.57
#